data_AF-A0A813JT23-F1
#
_entry.id   AF-A0A813JT23-F1
#
_cell.length_a   1.000
_cell.length_b   1.000
_cell.length_c   1.000
_cell.angle_alpha   90.00
_cell.angle_beta   90.00
_cell.angle_gamma   90.00
#
_symmetry.space_group_name_H-M   'P 1'
#
loop_
_entity.id
_entity.type
_entity.pdbx_description
1 polymer ?
#
loop_
_entity_poly.entity_id
_entity_poly.type
_entity_poly.pdbx_seq_one_letter_code
_entity_poly.pdbx_strand_id
1 'polypeptide(L)'
;LENDLSTESLEAEHAGTWAFNPLTLSPQQRHQVCRTLLSFAARDVAAVTEEVLSNFVSAAAGGYLSGPQYHNFPHAVDVTHTLFMVIQDCGRGPFALMPRLDVYALLASAVCHDIGHSGLNNDFIAQTKNELAIRYNDHSPLENMHCATFFELLQDKSLNVFDSLIRREQKE
;
A
#
# COMPACT_ATOMS: atom_id res chain seq x y z
N LEU A 1 -3.42 21.51 22.19
CA LEU A 1 -2.57 21.72 21.01
C LEU A 1 -3.36 21.24 19.81
N GLU A 2 -4.32 22.09 19.43
CA GLU A 2 -5.03 22.02 18.17
C GLU A 2 -4.00 22.29 17.09
N ASN A 3 -3.51 21.24 16.42
CA ASN A 3 -2.84 21.41 15.14
C ASN A 3 -3.92 21.30 14.08
N ASP A 4 -4.40 22.49 13.75
CA ASP A 4 -5.10 22.89 12.55
C ASP A 4 -4.74 21.99 11.36
N LEU A 5 -5.61 21.01 11.08
CA LEU A 5 -5.73 20.37 9.78
C LEU A 5 -6.36 21.40 8.84
N SER A 6 -5.66 22.50 8.59
CA SER A 6 -5.99 23.43 7.53
C SER A 6 -5.82 22.68 6.21
N THR A 7 -6.89 21.99 5.84
CA THR A 7 -7.56 21.76 4.55
C THR A 7 -6.96 22.28 3.24
N GLU A 8 -5.79 22.93 3.20
CA GLU A 8 -5.22 23.57 2.01
C GLU A 8 -4.24 22.68 1.21
N SER A 9 -3.93 21.44 1.65
CA SER A 9 -3.09 20.51 0.87
C SER A 9 -3.76 19.17 0.51
N LEU A 10 -5.03 19.01 0.87
CA LEU A 10 -5.87 17.86 0.52
C LEU A 10 -7.11 18.30 -0.26
N GLU A 11 -6.97 19.27 -1.17
CA GLU A 11 -7.97 19.58 -2.22
C GLU A 11 -8.02 18.48 -3.31
N ALA A 12 -7.96 17.21 -2.89
CA ALA A 12 -8.56 16.13 -3.65
C ALA A 12 -9.81 15.77 -2.87
N GLU A 13 -10.96 16.25 -3.35
CA GLU A 13 -12.34 16.17 -2.81
C GLU A 13 -12.81 14.77 -2.34
N HIS A 14 -11.93 13.76 -2.36
CA HIS A 14 -12.24 12.35 -2.17
C HIS A 14 -11.47 11.67 -1.03
N ALA A 15 -10.31 12.18 -0.57
CA ALA A 15 -9.40 11.41 0.33
C ALA A 15 -9.73 11.46 1.84
N GLY A 16 -10.72 12.25 2.25
CA GLY A 16 -11.13 12.39 3.65
C GLY A 16 -12.55 11.93 3.94
N THR A 17 -13.13 11.10 3.07
CA THR A 17 -14.54 10.72 3.14
C THR A 17 -14.74 9.23 2.96
N TRP A 18 -15.64 8.64 3.76
CA TRP A 18 -16.10 7.26 3.59
C TRP A 18 -16.89 7.02 2.29
N ALA A 19 -17.27 8.10 1.58
CA ALA A 19 -17.87 8.01 0.25
C ALA A 19 -16.82 7.88 -0.89
N PHE A 20 -15.54 7.72 -0.55
CA PHE A 20 -14.47 7.50 -1.53
C PHE A 20 -14.78 6.32 -2.45
N ASN A 21 -14.53 6.50 -3.75
CA ASN A 21 -14.70 5.45 -4.74
C ASN A 21 -13.55 5.52 -5.77
N PRO A 22 -12.58 4.59 -5.76
CA PRO A 22 -11.46 4.64 -6.69
C PRO A 22 -11.84 4.31 -8.13
N LEU A 23 -13.02 3.72 -8.37
CA LEU A 23 -13.49 3.38 -9.72
C LEU A 23 -13.85 4.62 -10.55
N THR A 24 -14.23 5.73 -9.90
CA THR A 24 -14.54 7.01 -10.58
C THR A 24 -13.29 7.79 -10.98
N LEU A 25 -12.11 7.41 -10.44
CA LEU A 25 -10.85 8.11 -10.65
C LEU A 25 -10.11 7.63 -11.89
N SER A 26 -9.35 8.54 -12.52
CA SER A 26 -8.37 8.19 -13.55
C SER A 26 -7.17 7.42 -12.96
N PRO A 27 -6.39 6.68 -13.77
CA PRO A 27 -5.16 6.03 -13.29
C PRO A 27 -4.21 7.00 -12.56
N GLN A 28 -4.02 8.21 -13.09
CA GLN A 28 -3.15 9.22 -12.49
C GLN A 28 -3.70 9.71 -11.13
N GLN A 29 -5.01 9.89 -11.02
CA GLN A 29 -5.64 10.26 -9.75
C GLN A 29 -5.48 9.17 -8.68
N ARG A 30 -5.60 7.89 -9.07
CA ARG A 30 -5.35 6.76 -8.17
C ARG A 30 -3.91 6.74 -7.66
N HIS A 31 -2.93 6.97 -8.54
CA HIS A 31 -1.53 7.08 -8.15
C HIS A 31 -1.34 8.25 -7.16
N GLN A 32 -1.97 9.39 -7.42
CA GLN A 32 -1.87 10.56 -6.56
C GLN A 32 -2.48 10.33 -5.18
N VAL A 33 -3.60 9.60 -5.06
CA VAL A 33 -4.17 9.21 -3.77
C VAL A 33 -3.16 8.39 -2.97
N CYS A 34 -2.63 7.29 -3.51
CA CYS A 34 -1.67 6.45 -2.79
C CYS A 34 -0.41 7.23 -2.39
N ARG A 35 0.13 8.05 -3.31
CA ARG A 35 1.30 8.90 -3.02
C ARG A 35 1.03 9.88 -1.88
N THR A 36 -0.14 10.53 -1.89
CA THR A 36 -0.51 11.52 -0.86
C THR A 36 -0.62 10.87 0.51
N LEU A 37 -1.29 9.71 0.59
CA LEU A 37 -1.44 8.97 1.85
C LEU A 37 -0.09 8.46 2.39
N LEU A 38 0.76 7.93 1.52
CA LEU A 38 2.12 7.50 1.90
C LEU A 38 3.01 8.68 2.31
N SER A 39 2.97 9.78 1.57
CA SER A 39 3.73 11.01 1.89
C SER A 39 3.30 11.57 3.25
N PHE A 40 2.00 11.56 3.55
CA PHE A 40 1.48 11.94 4.86
C PHE A 40 2.01 11.03 5.97
N ALA A 41 1.93 9.71 5.79
CA ALA A 41 2.38 8.75 6.80
C ALA A 41 3.90 8.68 6.99
N ALA A 42 4.67 9.08 5.98
CA ALA A 42 6.13 9.15 6.06
C ALA A 42 6.65 10.33 6.90
N ARG A 43 5.83 11.37 7.14
CA ARG A 43 6.24 12.58 7.89
C ARG A 43 6.76 12.19 9.28
N ASP A 44 7.95 12.69 9.61
CA ASP A 44 8.66 12.41 10.87
C ASP A 44 8.93 10.91 11.14
N VAL A 45 8.86 10.08 10.11
CA VAL A 45 9.14 8.63 10.14
C VAL A 45 10.31 8.31 9.23
N ALA A 46 10.16 8.58 7.94
CA ALA A 46 11.12 8.20 6.90
C ALA A 46 11.51 9.41 6.05
N ALA A 47 12.79 9.54 5.74
CA ALA A 47 13.26 10.47 4.72
C ALA A 47 13.10 9.80 3.35
N VAL A 48 11.91 9.96 2.74
CA VAL A 48 11.58 9.46 1.41
C VAL A 48 11.24 10.63 0.48
N THR A 49 11.72 10.61 -0.75
CA THR A 49 11.45 11.67 -1.73
C THR A 49 10.14 11.41 -2.47
N GLU A 50 9.53 12.47 -2.98
CA GLU A 50 8.35 12.36 -3.87
C GLU A 50 8.63 11.51 -5.12
N GLU A 51 9.86 11.53 -5.62
CA GLU A 51 10.29 10.69 -6.74
C GLU A 51 10.24 9.21 -6.38
N VAL A 52 10.81 8.81 -5.23
CA VAL A 52 10.78 7.40 -4.78
C VAL A 52 9.35 6.94 -4.51
N LEU A 53 8.51 7.78 -3.88
CA LEU A 53 7.09 7.48 -3.70
C LEU A 53 6.37 7.29 -5.04
N SER A 54 6.63 8.17 -6.02
CA SER A 54 6.01 8.08 -7.35
C SER A 54 6.44 6.83 -8.10
N ASN A 55 7.74 6.50 -8.05
CA ASN A 55 8.27 5.29 -8.69
C ASN A 55 7.69 4.03 -8.02
N PHE A 56 7.69 3.97 -6.69
CA PHE A 56 7.10 2.87 -5.93
C PHE A 56 5.62 2.63 -6.28
N VAL A 57 4.79 3.68 -6.23
CA VAL A 57 3.35 3.55 -6.55
C VAL A 57 3.13 3.16 -8.00
N SER A 58 3.95 3.68 -8.93
CA SER A 58 3.85 3.33 -10.35
C SER A 58 4.26 1.87 -10.61
N ALA A 59 5.32 1.40 -9.95
CA ALA A 59 5.76 0.01 -10.02
C ALA A 59 4.72 -0.94 -9.40
N ALA A 60 4.15 -0.58 -8.24
CA ALA A 60 3.08 -1.34 -7.60
C ALA A 60 1.85 -1.43 -8.52
N ALA A 61 1.38 -0.31 -9.06
CA ALA A 61 0.26 -0.27 -9.99
C ALA A 61 0.49 -1.13 -11.25
N GLY A 62 1.70 -1.08 -11.80
CA GLY A 62 2.10 -1.88 -12.95
C GLY A 62 2.19 -3.39 -12.67
N GLY A 63 2.31 -3.79 -11.40
CA GLY A 63 2.31 -5.20 -10.98
C GLY A 63 0.91 -5.80 -10.84
N TYR A 64 -0.16 -5.00 -10.81
CA TYR A 64 -1.53 -5.53 -10.84
C TYR A 64 -1.91 -5.96 -12.26
N LEU A 65 -2.43 -7.18 -12.39
CA LEU A 65 -2.82 -7.74 -13.69
C LEU A 65 -4.11 -7.07 -14.21
N SER A 66 -4.21 -6.93 -15.54
CA SER A 66 -5.39 -6.34 -16.20
C SER A 66 -6.56 -7.31 -16.40
N GLY A 67 -6.35 -8.61 -16.21
CA GLY A 67 -7.36 -9.65 -16.37
C GLY A 67 -8.42 -9.71 -15.26
N PRO A 68 -8.04 -9.70 -13.97
CA PRO A 68 -8.98 -9.76 -12.86
C PRO A 68 -9.94 -8.56 -12.79
N GLN A 69 -11.23 -8.84 -12.59
CA GLN A 69 -12.26 -7.80 -12.49
C GLN A 69 -12.23 -7.03 -11.15
N TYR A 70 -11.73 -7.65 -10.08
CA TYR A 70 -11.76 -7.08 -8.72
C TYR A 70 -10.36 -6.84 -8.12
N HIS A 71 -9.53 -7.89 -8.00
CA HIS A 71 -8.16 -7.78 -7.44
C HIS A 71 -7.21 -7.08 -8.43
N ASN A 72 -7.41 -5.78 -8.59
CA ASN A 72 -6.69 -4.87 -9.47
C ASN A 72 -6.29 -3.60 -8.69
N PHE A 73 -5.52 -2.71 -9.32
CA PHE A 73 -4.98 -1.55 -8.61
C PHE A 73 -6.05 -0.64 -7.97
N PRO A 74 -7.23 -0.37 -8.57
CA PRO A 74 -8.33 0.32 -7.90
C PRO A 74 -8.73 -0.29 -6.54
N HIS A 75 -8.78 -1.62 -6.42
CA HIS A 75 -9.04 -2.29 -5.14
C HIS A 75 -7.94 -2.00 -4.12
N ALA A 76 -6.68 -2.06 -4.52
CA ALA A 76 -5.57 -1.70 -3.63
C ALA A 76 -5.63 -0.24 -3.13
N VAL A 77 -6.06 0.68 -3.99
CA VAL A 77 -6.29 2.09 -3.63
C VAL A 77 -7.43 2.20 -2.61
N ASP A 78 -8.53 1.44 -2.78
CA ASP A 78 -9.65 1.40 -1.85
C ASP A 78 -9.23 0.92 -0.46
N VAL A 79 -8.48 -0.19 -0.41
CA VAL A 79 -7.95 -0.78 0.82
C VAL A 79 -7.00 0.20 1.52
N THR A 80 -6.10 0.84 0.76
CA THR A 80 -5.15 1.83 1.31
C THR A 80 -5.88 3.03 1.90
N HIS A 81 -6.88 3.57 1.19
CA HIS A 81 -7.69 4.69 1.66
C HIS A 81 -8.54 4.31 2.88
N THR A 82 -9.23 3.18 2.83
CA THR A 82 -10.04 2.66 3.93
C THR A 82 -9.21 2.48 5.19
N LEU A 83 -8.01 1.91 5.06
CA LEU A 83 -7.09 1.74 6.15
C LEU A 83 -6.68 3.09 6.76
N PHE A 84 -6.37 4.08 5.92
CA PHE A 84 -6.10 5.43 6.38
C PHE A 84 -7.29 6.03 7.16
N MET A 85 -8.51 5.92 6.63
CA MET A 85 -9.72 6.42 7.30
C MET A 85 -9.96 5.73 8.65
N VAL A 86 -9.82 4.40 8.73
CA VAL A 86 -9.91 3.65 9.99
C VAL A 86 -8.89 4.17 11.00
N ILE A 87 -7.64 4.37 10.59
CA ILE A 87 -6.58 4.87 11.49
C ILE A 87 -6.88 6.29 11.97
N GLN A 88 -7.40 7.17 11.11
CA GLN A 88 -7.77 8.53 11.49
C GLN A 88 -8.96 8.55 12.46
N ASP A 89 -10.04 7.86 12.13
CA ASP A 89 -11.27 7.84 12.93
C ASP A 89 -11.05 7.11 14.26
N CYS A 90 -10.28 6.01 14.22
CA CYS A 90 -9.92 5.23 15.40
C CYS A 90 -8.65 5.73 16.09
N GLY A 91 -8.06 6.86 15.66
CA GLY A 91 -6.94 7.56 16.31
C GLY A 91 -7.29 8.10 17.71
N ARG A 92 -8.52 7.86 18.19
CA ARG A 92 -8.98 8.07 19.56
C ARG A 92 -9.16 6.77 20.36
N GLY A 93 -8.90 5.60 19.77
CA GLY A 93 -9.08 4.26 20.32
C GLY A 93 -7.77 3.43 20.35
N PRO A 94 -7.79 2.08 20.32
CA PRO A 94 -6.58 1.25 20.47
C PRO A 94 -5.48 1.52 19.44
N PHE A 95 -5.84 2.06 18.27
CA PHE A 95 -4.88 2.48 17.24
C PHE A 95 -4.15 3.80 17.56
N ALA A 96 -4.59 4.57 18.55
CA ALA A 96 -3.88 5.75 19.05
C ALA A 96 -2.48 5.41 19.62
N LEU A 97 -2.23 4.13 19.92
CA LEU A 97 -0.96 3.61 20.44
C LEU A 97 -0.06 3.01 19.34
N MET A 98 -0.52 2.95 18.09
CA MET A 98 0.25 2.34 17.01
C MET A 98 1.43 3.24 16.65
N PRO A 99 2.68 2.72 16.64
CA PRO A 99 3.84 3.46 16.18
C PRO A 99 3.64 4.04 14.78
N ARG A 100 4.14 5.26 14.55
CA ARG A 100 4.02 5.90 13.23
C ARG A 100 4.72 5.09 12.12
N LEU A 101 5.79 4.38 12.47
CA LEU A 101 6.45 3.44 11.56
C LEU A 101 5.51 2.32 11.12
N ASP A 102 4.73 1.76 12.05
CA ASP A 102 3.79 0.68 11.75
C ASP A 102 2.65 1.18 10.87
N VAL A 103 2.14 2.40 11.11
CA VAL A 103 1.16 3.06 10.23
C VAL A 103 1.70 3.19 8.80
N TYR A 104 2.96 3.67 8.68
CA TYR A 104 3.60 3.85 7.39
C TYR A 104 3.81 2.51 6.65
N ALA A 105 4.32 1.51 7.35
CA ALA A 105 4.50 0.16 6.82
C ALA A 105 3.17 -0.45 6.37
N LEU A 106 2.12 -0.30 7.17
CA LEU A 106 0.80 -0.86 6.87
C LEU A 106 0.18 -0.24 5.62
N LEU A 107 0.31 1.08 5.42
CA LEU A 107 -0.14 1.75 4.19
C LEU A 107 0.69 1.34 2.97
N ALA A 108 2.01 1.20 3.10
CA ALA A 108 2.86 0.72 2.00
C ALA A 108 2.52 -0.74 1.62
N SER A 109 2.26 -1.60 2.61
CA SER A 109 1.79 -2.96 2.37
C SER A 109 0.41 -3.00 1.72
N ALA A 110 -0.53 -2.14 2.12
CA ALA A 110 -1.87 -2.08 1.53
C ALA A 110 -1.85 -1.79 0.03
N VAL A 111 -0.94 -0.93 -0.42
CA VAL A 111 -0.75 -0.61 -1.85
C VAL A 111 -0.34 -1.86 -2.67
N CYS A 112 0.39 -2.80 -2.07
CA CYS A 112 0.93 -3.98 -2.75
C CYS A 112 0.29 -5.31 -2.34
N HIS A 113 -0.73 -5.31 -1.45
CA HIS A 113 -1.16 -6.54 -0.78
C HIS A 113 -1.70 -7.65 -1.71
N ASP A 114 -2.18 -7.28 -2.90
CA ASP A 114 -2.71 -8.18 -3.93
C ASP A 114 -1.92 -8.05 -5.26
N ILE A 115 -0.67 -7.57 -5.22
CA ILE A 115 0.14 -7.37 -6.43
C ILE A 115 0.35 -8.71 -7.16
N GLY A 116 0.15 -8.74 -8.48
CA GLY A 116 0.25 -9.97 -9.28
C GLY A 116 -0.92 -10.95 -9.13
N HIS A 117 -1.99 -10.60 -8.40
CA HIS A 117 -3.13 -11.48 -8.20
C HIS A 117 -3.78 -11.89 -9.54
N SER A 118 -3.99 -13.20 -9.75
CA SER A 118 -4.50 -13.76 -11.02
C SER A 118 -6.02 -13.80 -11.14
N GLY A 119 -6.72 -13.48 -10.05
CA GLY A 119 -8.18 -13.58 -9.93
C GLY A 119 -8.67 -14.96 -9.50
N LEU A 120 -7.74 -15.88 -9.23
CA LEU A 120 -7.98 -17.21 -8.68
C LEU A 120 -7.81 -17.18 -7.16
N ASN A 121 -8.46 -18.10 -6.44
CA ASN A 121 -8.30 -18.23 -4.99
C ASN A 121 -7.28 -19.32 -4.62
N ASN A 122 -6.83 -19.32 -3.37
CA ASN A 122 -5.84 -20.29 -2.87
C ASN A 122 -6.29 -21.75 -3.04
N ASP A 123 -7.57 -22.05 -2.88
CA ASP A 123 -8.11 -23.41 -3.08
C ASP A 123 -7.89 -23.91 -4.51
N PHE A 124 -8.15 -23.05 -5.51
CA PHE A 124 -7.90 -23.38 -6.90
C PHE A 124 -6.41 -23.55 -7.18
N ILE A 125 -5.57 -22.67 -6.65
CA ILE A 125 -4.11 -22.72 -6.77
C ILE A 125 -3.56 -24.05 -6.22
N ALA A 126 -4.05 -24.50 -5.06
CA ALA A 126 -3.69 -25.78 -4.44
C ALA A 126 -4.20 -26.98 -5.26
N GLN A 127 -5.48 -27.00 -5.62
CA GLN A 127 -6.11 -28.12 -6.35
C GLN A 127 -5.50 -28.36 -7.73
N THR A 128 -5.04 -27.30 -8.39
CA THR A 128 -4.41 -27.37 -9.72
C THR A 128 -2.91 -27.67 -9.66
N LYS A 129 -2.33 -27.84 -8.47
CA LYS A 129 -0.88 -28.01 -8.27
C LYS A 129 -0.08 -26.92 -8.98
N ASN A 130 -0.59 -25.69 -8.90
CA ASN A 130 0.07 -24.53 -9.45
C ASN A 130 1.47 -24.36 -8.82
N GLU A 131 2.41 -23.75 -9.54
CA GLU A 131 3.77 -23.52 -9.03
C GLU A 131 3.82 -22.78 -7.70
N LEU A 132 2.88 -21.85 -7.45
CA LEU A 132 2.77 -21.15 -6.18
C LEU A 132 2.39 -22.09 -5.03
N ALA A 133 1.44 -23.00 -5.25
CA ALA A 133 1.06 -24.01 -4.27
C ALA A 133 2.24 -24.92 -3.91
N ILE A 134 3.01 -25.35 -4.91
CA ILE A 134 4.22 -26.15 -4.69
C ILE A 134 5.28 -25.33 -3.94
N ARG A 135 5.51 -24.09 -4.35
CA ARG A 135 6.54 -23.21 -3.76
C ARG A 135 6.26 -22.89 -2.29
N TYR A 136 4.99 -22.65 -1.95
CA TYR A 136 4.56 -22.25 -0.61
C TYR A 136 3.88 -23.37 0.18
N ASN A 137 3.98 -24.62 -0.29
CA ASN A 137 3.45 -25.82 0.38
C ASN A 137 1.98 -25.66 0.82
N ASP A 138 1.15 -25.12 -0.07
CA ASP A 138 -0.28 -24.83 0.17
C ASP A 138 -0.57 -23.85 1.33
N HIS A 139 0.44 -23.26 1.97
CA HIS A 139 0.28 -22.29 3.04
C HIS A 139 0.20 -20.88 2.46
N SER A 140 -1.02 -20.35 2.34
CA SER A 140 -1.29 -19.01 1.80
C SER A 140 -0.46 -18.66 0.55
N PRO A 141 -0.56 -19.46 -0.55
CA PRO A 141 0.32 -19.27 -1.71
C PRO A 141 0.25 -17.89 -2.36
N LEU A 142 -0.94 -17.29 -2.45
CA LEU A 142 -1.12 -15.96 -3.03
C LEU A 142 -0.54 -14.88 -2.12
N GLU A 143 -0.84 -14.91 -0.82
CA GLU A 143 -0.36 -13.89 0.13
C GLU A 143 1.17 -13.93 0.27
N ASN A 144 1.78 -15.12 0.25
CA ASN A 144 3.25 -15.23 0.21
C ASN A 144 3.84 -14.69 -1.10
N MET A 145 3.15 -14.87 -2.23
CA MET A 145 3.58 -14.28 -3.50
C MET A 145 3.51 -12.75 -3.46
N HIS A 146 2.40 -12.17 -3.01
CA HIS A 146 2.25 -10.71 -2.89
C HIS A 146 3.33 -10.11 -1.98
N CYS A 147 3.59 -10.76 -0.84
CA CYS A 147 4.62 -10.39 0.11
C CYS A 147 6.03 -10.45 -0.52
N ALA A 148 6.36 -11.55 -1.20
CA ALA A 148 7.65 -11.70 -1.89
C ALA A 148 7.83 -10.60 -2.94
N THR A 149 6.82 -10.35 -3.78
CA THR A 149 6.87 -9.30 -4.80
C THR A 149 7.03 -7.90 -4.20
N PHE A 150 6.37 -7.60 -3.07
CA PHE A 150 6.60 -6.34 -2.36
C PHE A 150 8.07 -6.17 -1.94
N PHE A 151 8.69 -7.19 -1.35
CA PHE A 151 10.10 -7.12 -0.97
C PHE A 151 11.07 -7.11 -2.17
N GLU A 152 10.70 -7.74 -3.29
CA GLU A 152 11.45 -7.66 -4.56
C GLU A 152 11.46 -6.22 -5.10
N LEU A 153 10.34 -5.51 -5.07
CA LEU A 153 10.29 -4.08 -5.44
C LEU A 153 11.26 -3.25 -4.58
N LEU A 154 11.29 -3.50 -3.27
CA LEU A 154 12.16 -2.76 -2.35
C LEU A 154 13.66 -3.04 -2.53
N GLN A 155 14.06 -4.03 -3.34
CA GLN A 155 15.47 -4.23 -3.68
C GLN A 155 16.01 -3.13 -4.60
N ASP A 156 15.15 -2.49 -5.39
CA ASP A 156 15.52 -1.33 -6.18
C ASP A 156 15.48 -0.06 -5.31
N LYS A 157 16.63 0.60 -5.16
CA LYS A 157 16.76 1.83 -4.37
C LYS A 157 15.84 2.96 -4.84
N SER A 158 15.48 3.00 -6.13
CA SER A 158 14.56 3.99 -6.68
C SER A 158 13.10 3.74 -6.28
N LEU A 159 12.79 2.53 -5.79
CA LEU A 159 11.48 2.10 -5.31
C LEU A 159 11.43 1.91 -3.79
N ASN A 160 12.59 1.84 -3.12
CA ASN A 160 12.67 1.50 -1.71
C ASN A 160 12.25 2.67 -0.81
N VAL A 161 10.96 2.69 -0.48
CA VAL A 161 10.35 3.68 0.41
C VAL A 161 10.82 3.59 1.88
N PHE A 162 11.59 2.54 2.25
CA PHE A 162 12.16 2.32 3.58
C PHE A 162 13.69 2.50 3.65
N ASP A 163 14.38 2.89 2.57
CA ASP A 163 15.86 2.91 2.51
C ASP A 163 16.48 3.77 3.63
N SER A 164 15.85 4.90 3.97
CA SER A 164 16.35 5.78 5.04
C SER A 164 16.25 5.16 6.44
N LEU A 165 15.27 4.28 6.67
CA LEU A 165 15.06 3.59 7.95
C LEU A 165 16.10 2.49 8.15
N ILE A 166 16.34 1.68 7.12
CA ILE A 166 17.36 0.61 7.14
C ILE A 166 18.75 1.19 7.44
N ARG A 167 19.08 2.35 6.84
CA ARG A 167 20.35 3.04 7.10
C ARG A 167 20.46 3.59 8.53
N ARG A 168 19.34 3.87 9.20
CA ARG A 168 19.33 4.35 10.59
C ARG A 168 19.65 3.20 11.53
N GLU A 169 18.98 2.06 11.38
CA GLU A 169 19.23 0.86 12.19
C GLU A 169 20.67 0.34 12.03
N GLN A 170 21.25 0.39 10.83
CA GLN A 170 22.64 -0.03 10.61
C GLN A 170 23.69 0.89 11.24
N LYS A 171 23.31 2.09 11.69
CA LYS A 171 24.21 3.07 12.33
C LYS A 171 24.08 3.08 13.85
N GLU A 172 23.09 2.39 14.41
CA GLU A 172 22.87 2.17 15.84
C GLU A 172 23.54 0.86 16.28
#